data_AF-A0AAV0XW75-F1
#
_entry.id   AF-A0AAV0XW75-F1
#
_cell.length_a   1.000
_cell.length_b   1.000
_cell.length_c   1.000
_cell.angle_alpha   90.00
_cell.angle_beta   90.00
_cell.angle_gamma   90.00
#
_symmetry.space_group_name_H-M   'P 1'
#
loop_
_entity.id
_entity.type
_entity.pdbx_description
1 polymer ?
#
loop_
_entity_poly.entity_id
_entity_poly.type
_entity_poly.pdbx_seq_one_letter_code
_entity_poly.pdbx_strand_id
1 'polypeptide(L)'
;MTASTYFGLYVTVKNTLELIQYLSEKLNYKYLMTRQLNQDALEHFFGHMRGASGSNSHPDSLLFVQVYRLLSVYSLVKPIRGSNITGSELLSTIISLKDLVGEEHRHLM
;
A
#
# COMPACT_ATOMS: atom_id res chain seq x y z
N MET A 1 0.63 25.87 22.17
CA MET A 1 1.02 24.52 21.73
C MET A 1 1.41 23.71 22.95
N THR A 2 0.99 22.44 23.04
CA THR A 2 1.44 21.56 24.13
C THR A 2 2.92 21.21 23.92
N ALA A 3 3.62 20.87 25.01
CA ALA A 3 5.02 20.47 24.95
C ALA A 3 5.24 19.26 24.02
N SER A 4 4.29 18.33 23.98
CA SER A 4 4.32 17.16 23.09
C SER A 4 4.23 17.53 21.61
N THR A 5 3.36 18.46 21.22
CA THR A 5 3.25 18.91 19.83
C THR A 5 4.49 19.67 19.38
N TYR A 6 5.06 20.51 20.25
CA TYR A 6 6.32 21.21 19.95
C TYR A 6 7.48 20.22 19.72
N PHE A 7 7.62 19.24 20.62
CA PHE A 7 8.63 18.19 20.48
C PHE A 7 8.42 17.36 19.21
N GLY A 8 7.18 16.97 18.90
CA GLY A 8 6.85 16.23 17.68
C GLY A 8 7.21 17.00 16.40
N LEU A 9 6.99 18.32 16.38
CA LEU A 9 7.40 19.18 15.26
C LEU A 9 8.93 19.25 15.13
N TYR A 10 9.63 19.46 16.25
CA TYR A 10 11.09 19.48 16.29
C TYR A 10 11.70 18.19 15.73
N VAL A 11 11.21 17.04 16.19
CA VAL A 11 11.66 15.72 15.73
C VAL A 11 11.35 15.52 14.24
N THR A 12 10.14 15.89 13.79
CA THR A 12 9.75 15.75 12.37
C THR A 12 10.68 16.55 11.45
N VAL A 13 10.96 17.80 11.79
CA VAL A 13 11.86 18.66 10.98
C VAL A 13 13.27 18.10 10.97
N LYS A 14 13.81 17.76 12.15
CA LYS A 14 15.17 17.21 12.27
C LYS A 14 15.32 15.92 11.46
N ASN A 15 14.42 14.96 11.63
CA ASN A 15 14.47 13.67 10.94
C ASN A 15 14.28 13.82 9.42
N THR A 16 13.46 14.77 8.97
CA THR A 16 13.26 15.03 7.54
C THR A 16 14.54 15.55 6.88
N LEU A 17 15.30 16.41 7.57
CA LEU A 17 16.58 16.90 7.07
C LEU A 17 17.62 15.79 6.99
N GLU A 18 17.74 14.97 8.04
CA GLU A 18 18.65 13.81 8.06
C GLU A 18 18.31 12.80 6.94
N LEU A 19 17.02 12.57 6.69
CA LEU A 19 16.55 11.70 5.61
C LEU A 19 16.92 12.26 4.23
N ILE A 20 16.73 13.56 4.00
CA ILE A 20 17.10 14.21 2.73
C ILE A 20 18.61 14.12 2.48
N GLN A 21 19.42 14.37 3.51
CA GLN A 21 20.88 14.24 3.43
C GLN A 21 21.28 12.81 3.04
N TYR A 22 20.73 11.80 3.72
CA TYR A 22 21.01 10.40 3.40
C TYR A 22 20.61 10.03 1.96
N LEU A 23 19.41 10.42 1.53
CA LEU A 23 18.90 10.11 0.19
C LEU A 23 19.71 10.82 -0.91
N SER A 24 20.17 12.03 -0.66
CA SER A 24 20.98 12.80 -1.62
C SER A 24 22.41 12.29 -1.68
N GLU A 25 23.08 12.10 -0.54
CA GLU A 25 24.50 11.75 -0.48
C GLU A 25 24.77 10.27 -0.78
N LYS A 26 23.93 9.35 -0.29
CA LYS A 26 24.17 7.91 -0.42
C LYS A 26 23.47 7.28 -1.62
N LEU A 27 22.29 7.77 -1.97
CA LEU A 27 21.43 7.16 -2.98
C LEU A 27 21.24 8.05 -4.22
N ASN A 28 21.83 9.26 -4.22
CA ASN A 28 21.87 10.19 -5.34
C ASN A 28 20.49 10.61 -5.87
N TYR A 29 19.49 10.72 -4.98
CA TYR A 29 18.17 11.23 -5.32
C TYR A 29 18.20 12.76 -5.46
N LYS A 30 17.55 13.28 -6.52
CA LYS A 30 17.47 14.72 -6.81
C LYS A 30 16.55 15.49 -5.85
N TYR A 31 15.49 14.85 -5.37
CA TYR A 31 14.48 15.46 -4.49
C TYR A 31 13.73 14.40 -3.70
N LEU A 32 13.12 14.81 -2.58
CA LEU A 32 12.23 13.99 -1.76
C LEU A 32 10.82 14.56 -1.78
N MET A 33 9.83 13.72 -2.07
CA MET A 33 8.41 14.10 -2.02
C MET A 33 7.90 14.00 -0.58
N THR A 34 7.94 15.11 0.15
CA THR A 34 7.54 15.17 1.57
C THR A 34 6.10 14.72 1.83
N ARG A 35 5.21 14.84 0.83
CA ARG A 35 3.84 14.27 0.87
C ARG A 35 3.82 12.77 1.19
N GLN A 36 4.85 12.00 0.79
CA GLN A 36 4.90 10.56 1.05
C GLN A 36 5.36 10.20 2.47
N LEU A 37 5.73 11.17 3.29
CA LEU A 37 6.19 10.94 4.66
C LEU A 37 5.05 11.00 5.70
N ASN A 38 3.84 11.38 5.28
CA ASN A 38 2.69 11.51 6.16
C ASN A 38 1.79 10.26 6.14
N GLN A 39 0.82 10.21 7.06
CA GLN A 39 -0.11 9.08 7.21
C GLN A 39 -1.37 9.22 6.34
N ASP A 40 -1.49 10.28 5.52
CA ASP A 40 -2.70 10.57 4.74
C ASP A 40 -3.09 9.40 3.84
N ALA A 41 -2.12 8.74 3.20
CA ALA A 41 -2.39 7.58 2.34
C ALA A 41 -3.06 6.43 3.12
N LEU A 42 -2.64 6.22 4.37
CA LEU A 42 -3.23 5.22 5.25
C LEU A 42 -4.62 5.65 5.74
N GLU A 43 -4.80 6.93 6.08
CA GLU A 43 -6.11 7.48 6.46
C GLU A 43 -7.12 7.40 5.32
N HIS A 44 -6.69 7.74 4.10
CA HIS A 44 -7.49 7.56 2.90
C HIS A 44 -7.86 6.10 2.69
N PHE A 45 -6.91 5.16 2.86
CA PHE A 45 -7.21 3.74 2.78
C PHE A 45 -8.28 3.31 3.80
N PHE A 46 -8.17 3.73 5.07
CA PHE A 46 -9.20 3.45 6.06
C PHE A 46 -10.55 4.12 5.73
N GLY A 47 -10.55 5.28 5.07
CA GLY A 47 -11.75 5.89 4.50
C GLY A 47 -12.43 5.01 3.47
N HIS A 48 -11.68 4.42 2.54
CA HIS A 48 -12.22 3.47 1.55
C HIS A 48 -12.76 2.20 2.22
N MET A 49 -12.06 1.68 3.23
CA MET A 49 -12.51 0.50 4.00
C MET A 49 -13.85 0.73 4.70
N ARG A 50 -14.01 1.89 5.36
CA ARG A 50 -15.29 2.27 5.99
C ARG A 50 -16.39 2.48 4.94
N GLY A 51 -16.07 3.13 3.81
CA GLY A 51 -17.01 3.35 2.71
C GLY A 51 -17.49 2.07 2.02
N ALA A 52 -16.62 1.07 1.91
CA ALA A 52 -16.95 -0.24 1.33
C ALA A 52 -17.96 -1.03 2.18
N SER A 53 -18.10 -0.68 3.47
CA SER A 53 -19.06 -1.30 4.39
C SER A 53 -20.46 -0.65 4.34
N GLY A 54 -20.71 0.25 3.38
CA GLY A 54 -22.01 0.91 3.19
C GLY A 54 -22.41 1.75 4.39
N SER A 55 -23.57 1.45 4.99
CA SER A 55 -24.06 2.14 6.20
C SER A 55 -23.33 1.72 7.49
N ASN A 56 -22.46 0.70 7.44
CA ASN A 56 -21.68 0.27 8.59
C ASN A 56 -20.36 1.04 8.68
N SER A 57 -20.41 2.25 9.25
CA SER A 57 -19.25 3.14 9.41
C SER A 57 -18.19 2.64 10.39
N HIS A 58 -18.51 1.62 11.20
CA HIS A 58 -17.62 1.02 12.20
C HIS A 58 -17.60 -0.51 12.01
N PRO A 59 -16.93 -1.01 10.95
CA PRO A 59 -16.86 -2.43 10.70
C PRO A 59 -16.17 -3.15 11.86
N ASP A 60 -16.73 -4.29 12.27
CA ASP A 60 -16.03 -5.20 13.17
C ASP A 60 -14.73 -5.72 12.51
N SER A 61 -13.78 -6.12 13.33
CA SER A 61 -12.48 -6.69 12.95
C SER A 61 -12.60 -7.77 11.85
N LEU A 62 -13.59 -8.67 11.95
CA LEU A 62 -13.83 -9.71 10.94
C LEU A 62 -14.25 -9.12 9.59
N LEU A 63 -15.17 -8.16 9.60
CA LEU A 63 -15.63 -7.49 8.39
C LEU A 63 -14.49 -6.68 7.75
N PHE A 64 -13.67 -6.00 8.56
CA PHE A 64 -12.50 -5.29 8.08
C PHE A 64 -11.53 -6.22 7.34
N VAL A 65 -11.23 -7.39 7.91
CA VAL A 65 -10.35 -8.38 7.25
C VAL A 65 -10.95 -8.91 5.95
N GLN A 66 -12.26 -9.15 5.91
CA GLN A 66 -12.95 -9.61 4.70
C GLN A 66 -12.89 -8.56 3.58
N VAL A 67 -13.21 -7.31 3.90
CA VAL A 67 -13.14 -6.19 2.93
C VAL A 67 -11.70 -5.95 2.49
N TYR A 68 -10.72 -6.09 3.38
CA TYR A 68 -9.31 -5.94 3.06
C TYR A 68 -8.88 -6.98 2.02
N ARG A 69 -9.17 -8.27 2.29
CA ARG A 69 -8.88 -9.35 1.34
C ARG A 69 -9.55 -9.12 -0.01
N LEU A 70 -10.81 -8.69 0.01
CA LEU A 70 -11.56 -8.39 -1.21
C LEU A 70 -10.88 -7.26 -2.01
N LEU A 71 -10.56 -6.14 -1.38
CA LEU A 71 -9.94 -5.00 -2.07
C LEU A 71 -8.52 -5.30 -2.55
N SER A 72 -7.74 -6.08 -1.79
CA SER A 72 -6.39 -6.51 -2.19
C SER A 72 -6.39 -7.44 -3.40
N VAL A 73 -7.41 -8.29 -3.55
CA VAL A 73 -7.56 -9.12 -4.76
C VAL A 73 -8.17 -8.31 -5.90
N TYR A 74 -9.19 -7.51 -5.62
CA TYR A 74 -9.88 -6.70 -6.62
C TYR A 74 -8.94 -5.69 -7.30
N SER A 75 -8.00 -5.09 -6.55
CA SER A 75 -7.00 -4.18 -7.11
C SER A 75 -6.09 -4.84 -8.13
N LEU A 76 -5.84 -6.14 -8.00
CA LEU A 76 -5.05 -6.93 -8.94
C LEU A 76 -5.89 -7.34 -10.15
N VAL A 77 -7.14 -7.75 -9.91
CA VAL A 77 -8.01 -8.38 -10.91
C VAL A 77 -8.71 -7.39 -11.84
N LYS A 78 -8.85 -6.12 -11.41
CA LYS A 78 -9.53 -5.11 -12.22
C LYS A 78 -8.70 -4.79 -13.48
N PRO A 79 -9.23 -5.05 -14.69
CA PRO A 79 -8.52 -4.71 -15.90
C PRO A 79 -8.31 -3.19 -16.00
N ILE A 80 -7.12 -2.79 -16.43
CA ILE A 80 -6.78 -1.38 -16.64
C ILE A 80 -7.82 -0.77 -17.59
N ARG A 81 -8.34 0.40 -17.25
CA ARG A 81 -9.38 1.07 -18.06
C ARG A 81 -8.83 1.34 -19.46
N GLY A 82 -9.39 0.69 -20.49
CA GLY A 82 -8.89 0.73 -21.87
C GLY A 82 -8.01 -0.46 -22.28
N SER A 83 -7.83 -1.46 -21.40
CA SER A 83 -7.20 -2.73 -21.74
C SER A 83 -8.16 -3.63 -22.54
N ASN A 84 -7.59 -4.42 -23.46
CA ASN A 84 -8.31 -5.44 -24.22
C ASN A 84 -8.37 -6.80 -23.49
N ILE A 85 -7.83 -6.87 -22.26
CA ILE A 85 -7.80 -8.09 -21.44
C ILE A 85 -9.06 -8.13 -20.57
N THR A 86 -9.76 -9.26 -20.63
CA THR A 86 -10.97 -9.51 -19.84
C THR A 86 -10.56 -9.88 -18.40
N GLY A 87 -11.37 -9.51 -17.39
CA GLY A 87 -11.04 -9.79 -15.98
C GLY A 87 -10.76 -11.27 -15.65
N SER A 88 -11.33 -12.20 -16.42
CA SER A 88 -11.10 -13.64 -16.29
C SER A 88 -9.69 -14.06 -16.73
N GLU A 89 -9.14 -13.45 -17.78
CA GLU A 89 -7.81 -13.77 -18.32
C GLU A 89 -6.70 -13.22 -17.42
N LEU A 90 -6.98 -12.13 -16.72
CA LEU A 90 -6.06 -11.57 -15.75
C LEU A 90 -6.01 -12.39 -14.45
N LEU A 91 -7.16 -12.93 -14.02
CA LEU A 91 -7.23 -13.89 -12.92
C LEU A 91 -6.47 -15.18 -13.22
N SER A 92 -6.64 -15.76 -14.41
CA SER A 92 -5.91 -16.96 -14.79
C SER A 92 -4.41 -16.72 -14.81
N THR A 93 -3.96 -15.55 -15.31
CA THR A 93 -2.55 -15.16 -15.27
C THR A 93 -2.00 -15.10 -13.84
N ILE A 94 -2.72 -14.46 -12.91
CA ILE A 94 -2.29 -14.38 -11.49
C ILE A 94 -2.23 -15.76 -10.83
N ILE A 95 -3.19 -16.65 -11.15
CA ILE A 95 -3.22 -18.01 -10.63
C ILE A 95 -2.07 -18.83 -11.20
N SER A 96 -1.80 -18.75 -12.50
CA SER A 96 -0.72 -19.48 -13.17
C SER A 96 0.68 -18.99 -12.77
N LEU A 97 0.84 -17.73 -12.32
CA LEU A 97 2.11 -17.26 -11.75
C LEU A 97 2.52 -18.02 -10.47
N LYS A 98 1.57 -18.57 -9.69
CA LYS A 98 1.90 -19.42 -8.53
C LYS A 98 2.59 -20.72 -8.95
N ASP A 99 2.26 -21.24 -10.11
CA ASP A 99 2.81 -22.51 -10.59
C ASP A 99 4.30 -22.37 -11.00
N LEU A 100 4.75 -21.15 -11.33
CA LEU A 100 6.16 -20.87 -11.65
C LEU A 100 7.07 -20.79 -10.42
N VAL A 101 6.53 -20.44 -9.24
CA VAL A 101 7.31 -20.32 -7.99
C VAL A 101 7.54 -21.70 -7.35
N GLY A 102 6.77 -22.72 -7.75
CA GLY A 102 6.86 -24.09 -7.19
C GLY A 102 7.82 -25.04 -7.88
N GLU A 103 8.34 -24.72 -9.08
CA GLU A 103 9.12 -25.67 -9.90
C GLU A 103 10.65 -25.59 -9.67
N GLU A 104 11.19 -24.49 -9.15
CA GLU A 104 12.65 -24.37 -8.88
C GLU A 104 13.14 -25.27 -7.72
N HIS A 105 12.24 -25.88 -6.94
CA HIS A 105 12.63 -26.76 -5.82
C HIS A 105 12.33 -28.25 -6.03
N ARG A 106 11.80 -28.67 -7.17
CA ARG A 106 11.43 -30.09 -7.41
C ARG A 106 12.41 -30.89 -8.29
N HIS A 107 13.47 -30.27 -8.80
CA HIS A 107 14.45 -30.95 -9.68
C HIS A 107 15.80 -31.31 -9.01
N LEU A 108 15.91 -31.25 -7.68
CA LEU A 108 17.12 -31.65 -6.93
C LEU A 108 16.88 -32.73 -5.85
N MET A 109 15.92 -33.64 -6.08
CA MET A 109 15.89 -34.96 -5.45
C MET A 109 15.80 -36.03 -6.52
#